data_AF-A0A7X7AJ83-F1
#
_entry.id   AF-A0A7X7AJ83-F1
#
_cell.length_a   1.000
_cell.length_b   1.000
_cell.length_c   1.000
_cell.angle_alpha   90.00
_cell.angle_beta   90.00
_cell.angle_gamma   90.00
#
_symmetry.space_group_name_H-M   'P 1'
#
loop_
_entity.id
_entity.type
_entity.pdbx_description
1 polymer ?
#
loop_
_entity_poly.entity_id
_entity_poly.type
_entity_poly.pdbx_seq_one_letter_code
_entity_poly.pdbx_strand_id
1 'polypeptide(L)'
;MPTTVINEKIDFEIVLDDQIFQCILDPLSRKNLNVTIKAGNILYLSKPKALSKEHLIDYLQKNRGWILDRSEIINDVSFKRNSYITDEYVVVFGEKVYYKDNDLILEQLNEMLIEYVMNNRNQFDEVFGKEPSIQIVKLKGRWGACSPSLQNILLNEKLIHYPKHCINYVMTHEYLHLIIPNHSERFYRLLEELMPDYQKSIDYIRVN
;
A
#
# COMPACT_ATOMS: atom_id res chain seq x y z
N MET A 1 2.00 22.25 -1.48
CA MET A 1 2.58 22.85 -2.72
C MET A 1 1.65 22.48 -3.87
N PRO A 2 1.35 23.36 -4.85
CA PRO A 2 0.36 23.04 -5.87
C PRO A 2 0.89 21.88 -6.70
N THR A 3 0.26 20.71 -6.52
CA THR A 3 0.43 19.56 -7.39
C THR A 3 0.09 20.04 -8.78
N THR A 4 1.13 20.29 -9.58
CA THR A 4 0.97 20.51 -11.00
C THR A 4 0.34 19.23 -11.52
N VAL A 5 -0.97 19.26 -11.78
CA VAL A 5 -1.61 18.29 -12.65
C VAL A 5 -0.97 18.55 -14.00
N ILE A 6 0.15 17.88 -14.27
CA ILE A 6 0.70 17.80 -15.60
C ILE A 6 -0.42 17.13 -16.38
N ASN A 7 -1.10 17.89 -17.24
CA ASN A 7 -1.94 17.33 -18.28
C ASN A 7 -1.00 16.54 -19.20
N GLU A 8 -0.69 15.32 -18.80
CA GLU A 8 0.20 14.47 -19.56
C GLU A 8 -0.49 14.10 -20.86
N LYS A 9 0.15 14.46 -21.97
CA LYS A 9 -0.38 14.26 -23.30
C LYS A 9 -0.51 12.76 -23.55
N ILE A 10 -1.73 12.30 -23.78
CA ILE A 10 -2.00 10.94 -24.28
C ILE A 10 -1.46 10.86 -25.71
N ASP A 11 -0.51 9.95 -25.95
CA ASP A 11 0.09 9.76 -27.28
C ASP A 11 -0.77 8.88 -28.19
N PHE A 12 -1.41 7.85 -27.61
CA PHE A 12 -2.38 7.00 -28.30
C PHE A 12 -3.20 6.18 -27.30
N GLU A 13 -4.27 5.56 -27.78
CA GLU A 13 -5.07 4.59 -27.03
C GLU A 13 -4.94 3.19 -27.64
N ILE A 14 -5.09 2.17 -26.81
CA ILE A 14 -5.14 0.78 -27.23
C ILE A 14 -6.28 0.05 -26.52
N VAL A 15 -6.96 -0.83 -27.24
CA VAL A 15 -7.99 -1.72 -26.69
C VAL A 15 -7.36 -3.08 -26.41
N LEU A 16 -7.46 -3.54 -25.16
CA LEU A 16 -7.07 -4.87 -24.71
C LEU A 16 -8.30 -5.53 -24.06
N ASP A 17 -8.81 -6.61 -24.64
CA ASP A 17 -10.02 -7.34 -24.19
C ASP A 17 -11.14 -6.41 -23.70
N ASP A 18 -11.58 -5.51 -24.58
CA ASP A 18 -12.65 -4.51 -24.39
C ASP A 18 -12.37 -3.37 -23.38
N GLN A 19 -11.16 -3.32 -22.80
CA GLN A 19 -10.71 -2.19 -21.99
C GLN A 19 -9.85 -1.21 -22.79
N ILE A 20 -10.15 0.08 -22.67
CA ILE A 20 -9.35 1.16 -23.25
C ILE A 20 -8.22 1.51 -22.30
N PHE A 21 -7.00 1.54 -22.83
CA PHE A 21 -5.81 2.00 -22.14
C PHE A 21 -5.24 3.25 -22.80
N GLN A 22 -4.96 4.28 -21.99
CA GLN A 22 -4.33 5.51 -22.43
C GLN A 22 -2.81 5.37 -22.36
N CYS A 23 -2.13 5.47 -23.50
CA CYS A 23 -0.70 5.27 -23.60
C CYS A 23 0.06 6.60 -23.66
N ILE A 24 1.05 6.75 -22.77
CA ILE A 24 1.91 7.92 -22.65
C ILE A 24 3.35 7.46 -22.90
N LEU A 25 4.03 8.07 -23.87
CA LEU A 25 5.41 7.77 -24.21
C LEU A 25 6.36 8.62 -23.35
N ASP A 26 7.38 8.00 -22.75
CA ASP A 26 8.52 8.72 -22.19
C ASP A 26 9.16 9.54 -23.33
N PRO A 27 9.24 10.88 -23.23
CA PRO A 27 9.83 11.73 -24.26
C PRO A 27 11.33 11.44 -24.44
N LEU A 28 11.97 10.81 -23.45
CA LEU A 28 13.35 10.35 -23.53
C LEU A 28 13.41 8.92 -24.05
N SER A 29 14.20 8.73 -25.12
CA SER A 29 14.51 7.39 -25.63
C SER A 29 15.28 6.58 -24.58
N ARG A 30 14.78 5.39 -24.27
CA ARG A 30 15.46 4.42 -23.40
C ARG A 30 16.02 3.25 -24.19
N LYS A 31 17.01 2.54 -23.63
CA LYS A 31 17.62 1.36 -24.28
C LYS A 31 16.66 0.15 -24.36
N ASN A 32 15.68 0.09 -23.46
CA ASN A 32 14.76 -1.05 -23.32
C ASN A 32 13.31 -0.58 -23.49
N LEU A 33 12.45 -1.49 -23.94
CA LEU A 33 11.01 -1.32 -23.89
C LEU A 33 10.52 -1.64 -22.47
N ASN A 34 9.93 -0.66 -21.77
CA ASN A 34 9.28 -0.90 -20.49
C ASN A 34 7.85 -0.39 -20.51
N VAL A 35 6.96 -1.15 -19.86
CA VAL A 35 5.56 -0.80 -19.65
C VAL A 35 5.34 -0.61 -18.16
N THR A 36 4.86 0.56 -17.77
CA THR A 36 4.43 0.86 -16.39
C THR A 36 2.94 1.14 -16.40
N ILE A 37 2.20 0.36 -15.62
CA ILE A 37 0.74 0.50 -15.50
C ILE A 37 0.44 1.43 -14.32
N LYS A 38 -0.51 2.33 -14.51
CA LYS A 38 -1.02 3.25 -13.49
C LYS A 38 -2.55 3.10 -13.40
N ALA A 39 -3.10 3.65 -12.33
CA ALA A 39 -4.54 3.67 -12.12
C ALA A 39 -5.28 4.37 -13.27
N GLY A 40 -6.53 3.99 -13.49
CA GLY A 40 -7.34 4.51 -14.60
C GLY A 40 -6.93 3.97 -15.97
N ASN A 41 -6.33 2.76 -16.02
CA ASN A 41 -5.87 2.13 -17.26
C ASN A 41 -4.85 2.97 -18.05
N ILE A 42 -3.94 3.65 -17.35
CA ILE A 42 -2.87 4.43 -18.00
C ILE A 42 -1.60 3.59 -18.14
N LEU A 43 -1.03 3.54 -19.35
CA LEU A 43 0.22 2.86 -19.68
C LEU A 43 1.31 3.87 -19.98
N TYR A 44 2.33 3.92 -19.12
CA TYR A 44 3.57 4.65 -19.40
C TYR A 44 4.56 3.73 -20.10
N LEU A 45 5.02 4.19 -21.25
CA LEU A 45 5.79 3.39 -22.18
C LEU A 45 7.13 4.08 -22.44
N SER A 46 8.23 3.40 -22.13
CA SER A 46 9.56 3.83 -22.57
C SER A 46 10.04 2.87 -23.64
N LYS A 47 10.70 3.37 -24.70
CA LYS A 47 11.15 2.53 -25.82
C LYS A 47 12.46 3.01 -26.46
N PRO A 48 13.18 2.12 -27.17
CA PRO A 48 14.24 2.52 -28.09
C PRO A 48 13.71 3.42 -29.21
N LYS A 49 14.53 4.39 -29.64
CA LYS A 49 14.24 5.29 -30.78
C LYS A 49 13.83 4.51 -32.04
N ALA A 50 14.52 3.40 -32.31
CA ALA A 50 14.29 2.58 -33.50
C ALA A 50 13.03 1.70 -33.46
N LEU A 51 12.39 1.53 -32.29
CA LEU A 51 11.20 0.69 -32.17
C LEU A 51 9.97 1.44 -32.68
N SER A 52 9.31 0.90 -33.70
CA SER A 52 8.13 1.52 -34.32
C SER A 52 6.90 1.42 -33.42
N LYS A 53 5.87 2.23 -33.73
CA LYS A 53 4.60 2.21 -33.00
C LYS A 53 3.86 0.88 -33.20
N GLU A 54 3.95 0.28 -34.37
CA GLU A 54 3.32 -1.00 -34.70
C GLU A 54 3.92 -2.13 -33.86
N HIS A 55 5.24 -2.20 -33.74
CA HIS A 55 5.91 -3.18 -32.88
C HIS A 55 5.62 -2.96 -31.39
N LEU A 56 5.43 -1.71 -30.97
CA LEU A 56 5.00 -1.39 -29.62
C LEU A 56 3.58 -1.92 -29.35
N ILE A 57 2.65 -1.70 -30.29
CA ILE A 57 1.28 -2.19 -30.19
C ILE A 57 1.25 -3.73 -30.17
N ASP A 58 2.01 -4.39 -31.05
CA ASP A 58 2.15 -5.86 -31.06
C ASP A 58 2.69 -6.40 -29.72
N TYR A 59 3.69 -5.73 -29.14
CA TYR A 59 4.20 -6.08 -27.82
C TYR A 59 3.13 -5.97 -26.74
N LEU A 60 2.35 -4.88 -26.71
CA LEU A 60 1.27 -4.71 -25.74
C LEU A 60 0.19 -5.80 -25.91
N GLN A 61 -0.20 -6.12 -27.15
CA GLN A 61 -1.18 -7.16 -27.44
C GLN A 61 -0.70 -8.56 -27.03
N LYS A 62 0.58 -8.87 -27.23
CA LYS A 62 1.19 -10.14 -26.78
C LYS A 62 1.23 -10.28 -25.26
N ASN A 63 1.33 -9.15 -24.54
CA ASN A 63 1.39 -9.12 -23.09
C ASN A 63 0.05 -8.76 -22.43
N ARG A 64 -1.06 -8.77 -23.17
CA ARG A 64 -2.37 -8.27 -22.71
C ARG A 64 -2.85 -8.88 -21.41
N GLY A 65 -2.70 -10.19 -21.21
CA GLY A 65 -3.11 -10.86 -19.97
C GLY A 65 -2.42 -10.28 -18.73
N TRP A 66 -1.09 -10.13 -18.79
CA TRP A 66 -0.32 -9.49 -17.72
C TRP A 66 -0.75 -8.03 -17.49
N ILE A 67 -1.05 -7.29 -18.56
CA ILE A 67 -1.49 -5.88 -18.46
C ILE A 67 -2.85 -5.80 -17.75
N LEU A 68 -3.81 -6.64 -18.15
CA LEU A 68 -5.16 -6.68 -17.59
C LEU A 68 -5.13 -7.07 -16.11
N ASP A 69 -4.49 -8.20 -15.77
CA ASP A 69 -4.36 -8.67 -14.39
C ASP A 69 -3.73 -7.61 -13.49
N ARG A 70 -2.68 -6.95 -13.99
CA ARG A 70 -1.95 -5.95 -13.22
C ARG A 70 -2.72 -4.64 -13.13
N SER A 71 -3.49 -4.27 -14.15
CA SER A 71 -4.35 -3.10 -14.16
C SER A 71 -5.48 -3.24 -13.16
N GLU A 72 -6.14 -4.40 -13.10
CA GLU A 72 -7.20 -4.69 -12.13
C GLU A 72 -6.68 -4.52 -10.69
N ILE A 73 -5.53 -5.10 -10.36
CA ILE A 73 -4.89 -4.94 -9.04
C ILE A 73 -4.57 -3.46 -8.75
N ILE A 74 -4.02 -2.73 -9.72
CA ILE A 74 -3.62 -1.33 -9.52
C ILE A 74 -4.84 -0.43 -9.37
N ASN A 75 -5.89 -0.67 -10.15
CA ASN A 75 -7.16 0.05 -10.07
C ASN A 75 -7.89 -0.25 -8.76
N ASP A 76 -7.92 -1.50 -8.30
CA ASP A 76 -8.50 -1.85 -7.00
C ASP A 76 -7.72 -1.21 -5.85
N VAL A 77 -6.39 -1.25 -5.89
CA VAL A 77 -5.54 -0.56 -4.89
C VAL A 77 -5.72 0.96 -4.94
N SER A 78 -5.87 1.54 -6.13
CA SER A 78 -6.13 2.98 -6.29
C SER A 78 -7.52 3.35 -5.81
N PHE A 79 -8.52 2.51 -6.07
CA PHE A 79 -9.88 2.68 -5.60
C PHE A 79 -9.93 2.62 -4.07
N LYS A 80 -9.28 1.63 -3.44
CA LYS A 80 -9.09 1.58 -1.98
C LYS A 80 -8.33 2.79 -1.46
N ARG A 81 -7.32 3.30 -2.17
CA ARG A 81 -6.60 4.52 -1.74
C ARG A 81 -7.48 5.77 -1.85
N ASN A 82 -8.26 5.89 -2.92
CA ASN A 82 -9.22 6.97 -3.15
C ASN A 82 -10.43 6.85 -2.20
N SER A 83 -10.73 5.68 -1.63
CA SER A 83 -11.74 5.56 -0.57
C SER A 83 -11.24 6.10 0.77
N TYR A 84 -9.93 6.04 1.02
CA TYR A 84 -9.32 6.54 2.26
C TYR A 84 -8.93 8.01 2.21
N ILE A 85 -8.59 8.57 1.05
CA ILE A 85 -8.24 9.98 0.88
C ILE A 85 -9.00 10.50 -0.34
N THR A 86 -9.85 11.49 -0.14
CA THR A 86 -10.66 12.14 -1.19
C THR A 86 -10.34 13.64 -1.28
N ASP A 87 -11.13 14.45 -1.96
CA ASP A 87 -11.00 15.91 -1.86
C ASP A 87 -11.76 16.50 -0.65
N GLU A 88 -12.58 15.69 0.04
CA GLU A 88 -13.47 16.15 1.12
C GLU A 88 -13.09 15.59 2.50
N TYR A 89 -12.59 14.37 2.52
CA TYR A 89 -12.25 13.65 3.75
C TYR A 89 -11.06 12.71 3.59
N VAL A 90 -10.42 12.42 4.72
CA VAL A 90 -9.46 11.34 4.90
C VAL A 90 -9.98 10.40 5.98
N VAL A 91 -9.78 9.10 5.80
CA VAL A 91 -10.06 8.11 6.83
C VAL A 91 -8.87 8.04 7.77
N VAL A 92 -9.10 8.34 9.04
CA VAL A 92 -8.10 8.26 10.10
C VAL A 92 -8.66 7.37 11.20
N PHE A 93 -7.92 6.30 11.51
CA PHE A 93 -8.33 5.27 12.44
C PHE A 93 -9.74 4.70 12.16
N GLY A 94 -10.06 4.51 10.89
CA GLY A 94 -11.36 4.01 10.44
C GLY A 94 -12.49 5.05 10.37
N GLU A 95 -12.24 6.27 10.83
CA GLU A 95 -13.23 7.36 10.88
C GLU A 95 -12.96 8.39 9.78
N LYS A 96 -14.03 8.93 9.18
CA LYS A 96 -13.90 10.01 8.20
C LYS A 96 -13.64 11.34 8.90
N VAL A 97 -12.50 11.94 8.60
CA VAL A 97 -12.10 13.29 9.02
C VAL A 97 -12.21 14.22 7.83
N TYR A 98 -13.15 15.15 7.90
CA TYR A 98 -13.35 16.17 6.86
C TYR A 98 -12.40 17.34 7.06
N TYR A 99 -11.84 17.84 5.97
CA TYR A 99 -10.89 18.95 5.98
C TYR A 99 -11.26 20.03 4.98
N LYS A 100 -10.68 21.21 5.19
CA LYS A 100 -10.78 22.36 4.27
C LYS A 100 -9.51 22.60 3.47
N ASP A 101 -8.38 22.04 3.92
CA ASP A 101 -7.06 22.18 3.31
C ASP A 101 -6.34 20.83 3.35
N ASN A 102 -6.11 20.25 2.17
CA ASN A 102 -5.71 18.85 2.00
C ASN A 102 -4.23 18.63 2.33
N ASP A 103 -3.39 19.66 2.17
CA ASP A 103 -1.93 19.50 2.27
C ASP A 103 -1.51 19.22 3.73
N LEU A 104 -2.11 19.94 4.70
CA LEU A 104 -1.71 19.85 6.12
C LEU A 104 -2.05 18.50 6.75
N ILE A 105 -3.24 17.96 6.47
CA ILE A 105 -3.68 16.71 7.10
C ILE A 105 -2.87 15.52 6.60
N LEU A 106 -2.50 15.51 5.32
CA LEU A 106 -1.72 14.42 4.70
C LEU A 106 -0.30 14.35 5.25
N GLU A 107 0.31 15.51 5.56
CA GLU A 107 1.61 15.58 6.23
C GLU A 107 1.55 15.04 7.67
N GLN A 108 0.41 15.19 8.35
CA GLN A 108 0.21 14.78 9.74
C GLN A 108 -0.15 13.29 9.93
N LEU A 109 -0.64 12.59 8.89
CA LEU A 109 -1.11 11.20 9.02
C LEU A 109 -0.05 10.26 9.63
N ASN A 110 1.19 10.36 9.18
CA ASN A 110 2.28 9.54 9.69
C ASN A 110 2.60 9.89 11.15
N GLU A 111 2.58 11.17 11.50
CA GLU A 111 2.80 11.62 12.88
C GLU A 111 1.71 11.10 13.82
N MET A 112 0.45 11.13 13.39
CA MET A 112 -0.68 10.56 14.15
C MET A 112 -0.53 9.05 14.38
N LEU A 113 -0.08 8.30 13.36
CA LEU A 113 0.18 6.87 13.51
C LEU A 113 1.37 6.62 14.44
N ILE A 114 2.46 7.38 14.30
CA ILE A 114 3.62 7.31 15.17
C ILE A 114 3.21 7.58 16.62
N GLU A 115 2.48 8.67 16.87
CA GLU A 115 2.01 9.02 18.20
C GLU A 115 1.14 7.92 18.79
N TYR A 116 0.18 7.39 18.01
CA TYR A 116 -0.65 6.27 18.46
C TYR A 116 0.19 5.06 18.84
N VAL A 117 1.13 4.63 17.98
CA VAL A 117 1.98 3.47 18.23
C VAL A 117 2.88 3.70 19.45
N MET A 118 3.52 4.87 19.56
CA MET A 118 4.45 5.16 20.65
C MET A 118 3.74 5.35 22.00
N ASN A 119 2.51 5.87 22.01
CA ASN A 119 1.73 5.97 23.25
C ASN A 119 1.17 4.60 23.70
N ASN A 120 1.05 3.64 22.79
CA ASN A 120 0.46 2.33 23.10
C ASN A 120 1.50 1.21 23.20
N ARG A 121 2.76 1.41 22.78
CA ARG A 121 3.79 0.35 22.76
C ARG A 121 4.12 -0.25 24.13
N ASN A 122 4.02 0.52 25.22
CA ASN A 122 4.44 0.07 26.54
C ASN A 122 3.72 -1.21 26.98
N GLN A 123 2.43 -1.34 26.68
CA GLN A 123 1.66 -2.54 27.01
C GLN A 123 2.18 -3.80 26.28
N PHE A 124 2.81 -3.62 25.11
CA PHE A 124 3.47 -4.70 24.38
C PHE A 124 4.87 -4.93 24.94
N ASP A 125 5.65 -3.87 25.12
CA ASP A 125 7.02 -3.96 25.64
C ASP A 125 7.06 -4.71 26.98
N GLU A 126 6.11 -4.43 27.88
CA GLU A 126 5.94 -5.11 29.17
C GLU A 126 5.52 -6.58 29.02
N VAL A 127 4.51 -6.88 28.19
CA VAL A 127 4.01 -8.25 27.98
C VAL A 127 5.08 -9.16 27.37
N PHE A 128 5.86 -8.63 26.42
CA PHE A 128 6.87 -9.40 25.70
C PHE A 128 8.26 -9.32 26.35
N GLY A 129 8.48 -8.41 27.31
CA GLY A 129 9.77 -8.18 27.95
C GLY A 129 10.86 -7.76 26.95
N LYS A 130 10.48 -7.01 25.91
CA LYS A 130 11.34 -6.59 24.79
C LYS A 130 10.97 -5.17 24.39
N GLU A 131 11.97 -4.35 24.07
CA GLU A 131 11.77 -2.98 23.60
C GLU A 131 12.33 -2.83 22.17
N PRO A 132 11.67 -3.38 21.15
CA PRO A 132 12.17 -3.29 19.78
C PRO A 132 12.15 -1.83 19.28
N SER A 133 13.05 -1.51 18.37
CA SER A 133 12.86 -0.32 17.53
C SER A 133 11.59 -0.49 16.69
N ILE A 134 10.78 0.57 16.57
CA ILE A 134 9.56 0.56 15.77
C ILE A 134 9.63 1.69 14.75
N GLN A 135 9.38 1.38 13.48
CA GLN A 135 9.40 2.35 12.39
C GLN A 135 8.12 2.26 11.56
N ILE A 136 7.54 3.42 11.24
CA ILE A 136 6.45 3.52 10.27
C ILE A 136 7.08 3.72 8.90
N VAL A 137 6.81 2.80 7.97
CA VAL A 137 7.41 2.79 6.63
C VAL A 137 6.39 2.35 5.58
N LYS A 138 6.67 2.66 4.31
CA LYS A 138 5.87 2.15 3.20
C LYS A 138 6.24 0.71 2.87
N LEU A 139 5.37 -0.24 3.22
CA LEU A 139 5.54 -1.66 2.89
C LEU A 139 4.71 -2.09 1.68
N LYS A 140 5.25 -3.01 0.88
CA LYS A 140 4.53 -3.65 -0.24
C LYS A 140 4.07 -5.05 0.17
N GLY A 141 2.76 -5.30 0.03
CA GLY A 141 2.16 -6.63 0.21
C GLY A 141 2.11 -7.15 1.65
N ARG A 142 2.37 -6.31 2.66
CA ARG A 142 2.34 -6.69 4.07
C ARG A 142 2.00 -5.49 4.97
N TRP A 143 1.46 -5.78 6.15
CA TRP A 143 1.05 -4.78 7.15
C TRP A 143 2.14 -4.47 8.18
N GLY A 144 3.03 -5.44 8.42
CA GLY A 144 4.21 -5.27 9.24
C GLY A 144 5.35 -6.20 8.79
N ALA A 145 6.48 -6.07 9.46
CA ALA A 145 7.57 -7.03 9.42
C ALA A 145 8.41 -6.94 10.70
N CYS A 146 8.88 -8.08 11.19
CA CYS A 146 9.77 -8.14 12.35
C CYS A 146 11.13 -8.73 11.94
N SER A 147 12.20 -8.16 12.47
CA SER A 147 13.57 -8.70 12.40
C SER A 147 14.02 -9.07 13.82
N PRO A 148 13.78 -10.30 14.30
CA PRO A 148 14.03 -10.68 15.69
C PRO A 148 15.48 -10.50 16.13
N SER A 149 16.43 -10.80 15.23
CA SER A 149 17.87 -10.64 15.49
C SER A 149 18.29 -9.18 15.68
N LEU A 150 17.55 -8.24 15.11
CA LEU A 150 17.81 -6.80 15.21
C LEU A 150 16.89 -6.10 16.21
N GLN A 151 15.93 -6.82 16.82
CA GLN A 151 14.84 -6.27 17.61
C GLN A 151 14.22 -5.03 16.93
N ASN A 152 13.78 -5.23 15.69
CA ASN A 152 13.18 -4.17 14.87
C ASN A 152 11.82 -4.62 14.34
N ILE A 153 10.82 -3.76 14.48
CA ILE A 153 9.48 -3.91 13.94
C ILE A 153 9.22 -2.76 12.96
N LEU A 154 8.80 -3.13 11.76
CA LEU A 154 8.32 -2.21 10.74
C LEU A 154 6.81 -2.31 10.66
N LEU A 155 6.11 -1.18 10.65
CA LEU A 155 4.67 -1.09 10.46
C LEU A 155 4.36 -0.28 9.21
N ASN A 156 3.33 -0.70 8.46
CA ASN A 156 2.95 -0.04 7.22
C ASN A 156 2.23 1.29 7.50
N GLU A 157 2.67 2.38 6.85
CA GLU A 157 2.03 3.71 6.93
C GLU A 157 0.51 3.67 6.66
N LYS A 158 0.06 2.74 5.80
CA LYS A 158 -1.36 2.57 5.47
C LYS A 158 -2.25 2.22 6.67
N LEU A 159 -1.67 1.73 7.77
CA LEU A 159 -2.40 1.40 8.98
C LEU A 159 -3.16 2.58 9.58
N ILE A 160 -2.74 3.83 9.29
CA ILE A 160 -3.44 5.05 9.73
C ILE A 160 -4.90 5.08 9.25
N HIS A 161 -5.22 4.42 8.13
CA HIS A 161 -6.58 4.40 7.58
C HIS A 161 -7.47 3.29 8.18
N TYR A 162 -6.93 2.42 9.01
CA TYR A 162 -7.66 1.28 9.59
C TYR A 162 -8.04 1.55 11.05
N PRO A 163 -9.16 1.00 11.54
CA PRO A 163 -9.54 1.21 12.92
C PRO A 163 -8.49 0.66 13.89
N LYS A 164 -8.31 1.33 15.02
CA LYS A 164 -7.24 1.06 16.02
C LYS A 164 -7.03 -0.42 16.36
N HIS A 165 -8.10 -1.21 16.45
CA HIS A 165 -7.99 -2.65 16.69
C HIS A 165 -7.14 -3.40 15.63
N CYS A 166 -7.19 -2.99 14.35
CA CYS A 166 -6.36 -3.53 13.29
C CYS A 166 -4.88 -3.21 13.49
N ILE A 167 -4.58 -1.99 13.95
CA ILE A 167 -3.20 -1.57 14.28
C ILE A 167 -2.68 -2.41 15.44
N ASN A 168 -3.47 -2.55 16.50
CA ASN A 168 -3.12 -3.37 17.66
C ASN A 168 -2.89 -4.83 17.27
N TYR A 169 -3.73 -5.40 16.40
CA TYR A 169 -3.52 -6.75 15.87
C TYR A 169 -2.16 -6.89 15.17
N VAL A 170 -1.81 -5.95 14.29
CA VAL A 170 -0.52 -5.99 13.58
C VAL A 170 0.64 -5.80 14.55
N MET A 171 0.51 -4.92 15.54
CA MET A 171 1.51 -4.78 16.61
C MET A 171 1.69 -6.10 17.37
N THR A 172 0.61 -6.71 17.89
CA THR A 172 0.67 -8.01 18.58
C THR A 172 1.35 -9.08 17.71
N HIS A 173 1.01 -9.11 16.42
CA HIS A 173 1.59 -10.06 15.46
C HIS A 173 3.11 -9.90 15.31
N GLU A 174 3.59 -8.67 15.12
CA GLU A 174 5.02 -8.43 14.93
C GLU A 174 5.82 -8.58 16.24
N TYR A 175 5.23 -8.26 17.40
CA TYR A 175 5.83 -8.54 18.70
C TYR A 175 5.93 -10.05 18.97
N LEU A 176 4.91 -10.84 18.61
CA LEU A 176 4.98 -12.30 18.71
C LEU A 176 6.15 -12.87 17.90
N HIS A 177 6.46 -12.29 16.74
CA HIS A 177 7.61 -12.70 15.94
C HIS A 177 8.97 -12.53 16.64
N LEU A 178 9.08 -11.68 17.67
CA LEU A 178 10.30 -11.57 18.48
C LEU A 178 10.59 -12.85 19.29
N ILE A 179 9.56 -13.66 19.58
CA ILE A 179 9.65 -14.86 20.41
C ILE A 179 9.41 -16.12 19.56
N ILE A 180 8.46 -16.06 18.63
CA ILE A 180 8.02 -17.18 17.80
C ILE A 180 8.13 -16.77 16.31
N PRO A 181 9.21 -17.16 15.62
CA PRO A 181 9.50 -16.64 14.28
C PRO A 181 8.57 -17.17 13.17
N ASN A 182 7.77 -18.20 13.45
CA ASN A 182 6.85 -18.81 12.49
C ASN A 182 5.41 -18.80 13.02
N HIS A 183 4.44 -18.91 12.12
CA HIS A 183 3.02 -19.03 12.46
C HIS A 183 2.67 -20.47 12.87
N SER A 184 3.36 -21.00 13.88
CA SER A 184 3.09 -22.31 14.46
C SER A 184 1.82 -22.31 15.32
N GLU A 185 1.36 -23.48 15.74
CA GLU A 185 0.22 -23.58 16.67
C GLU A 185 0.44 -22.77 17.96
N ARG A 186 1.69 -22.76 18.46
CA ARG A 186 2.08 -21.95 19.62
C ARG A 186 1.90 -20.45 19.37
N PHE A 187 2.18 -19.98 18.15
CA PHE A 187 1.96 -18.58 17.77
C PHE A 187 0.48 -18.22 17.88
N TYR A 188 -0.41 -19.03 17.29
CA TYR A 188 -1.84 -18.74 17.28
C TYR A 188 -2.47 -18.85 18.66
N ARG A 189 -2.06 -19.82 19.49
CA ARG A 189 -2.53 -19.90 20.89
C ARG A 189 -2.18 -18.63 21.66
N LEU A 190 -0.93 -18.16 21.57
CA LEU A 190 -0.51 -16.96 22.29
C LEU A 190 -1.16 -15.69 21.72
N LEU A 191 -1.38 -15.63 20.40
CA LEU A 191 -2.15 -14.54 19.78
C LEU A 191 -3.58 -14.48 20.31
N GLU A 192 -4.26 -15.62 20.45
CA GLU A 192 -5.61 -15.71 20.99
C GLU A 192 -5.66 -15.35 22.48
N GLU A 193 -4.66 -15.75 23.27
CA GLU A 193 -4.54 -15.35 24.67
C GLU A 193 -4.36 -13.82 24.83
N LEU A 194 -3.52 -13.22 23.99
CA LEU A 194 -3.21 -11.79 24.05
C LEU A 194 -4.30 -10.90 23.44
N MET A 195 -5.00 -11.41 22.42
CA MET A 195 -6.04 -10.68 21.71
C MET A 195 -7.16 -11.63 21.28
N PRO A 196 -8.09 -12.00 22.20
CA PRO A 196 -9.13 -13.00 21.93
C PRO A 196 -10.01 -12.71 20.71
N ASP A 197 -10.17 -11.42 20.38
CA ASP A 197 -10.99 -10.94 19.27
C ASP A 197 -10.19 -10.66 17.98
N TYR A 198 -8.94 -11.14 17.86
CA TYR A 198 -8.04 -10.79 16.74
C TYR A 198 -8.63 -11.12 15.35
N GLN A 199 -9.51 -12.11 15.27
CA GLN A 199 -10.14 -12.51 14.01
C GLN A 199 -10.96 -11.36 13.40
N LYS A 200 -11.59 -10.51 14.21
CA LYS A 200 -12.32 -9.32 13.72
C LYS A 200 -11.41 -8.37 12.96
N SER A 201 -10.20 -8.17 13.48
CA SER A 201 -9.17 -7.34 12.84
C SER A 201 -8.66 -7.95 11.54
N ILE A 202 -8.44 -9.26 11.51
CA ILE A 202 -8.06 -9.98 10.29
C ILE A 202 -9.14 -9.83 9.22
N ASP A 203 -10.39 -10.09 9.57
CA ASP A 203 -11.50 -10.02 8.64
C ASP A 203 -11.66 -8.62 8.07
N TYR A 204 -11.55 -7.59 8.93
CA TYR A 204 -11.58 -6.20 8.49
C TYR A 204 -10.45 -5.89 7.49
N ILE A 205 -9.21 -6.29 7.83
CA ILE A 205 -8.02 -6.06 6.99
C ILE A 205 -8.11 -6.79 5.65
N ARG A 206 -8.71 -7.98 5.61
CA ARG A 206 -8.86 -8.77 4.38
C ARG A 206 -9.86 -8.17 3.41
N VAL A 207 -10.94 -7.59 3.95
CA VAL A 207 -12.04 -7.03 3.14
C VAL A 207 -11.70 -5.62 2.65
N ASN A 208 -11.05 -4.80 3.47
CA ASN A 208 -10.75 -3.39 3.19
C ASN A 208 -9.32 -3.17 2.67
#